data_AF-A0A3M0HMQ0-F1
#
_entry.id   AF-A0A3M0HMQ0-F1
#
_cell.length_a   1.000
_cell.length_b   1.000
_cell.length_c   1.000
_cell.angle_alpha   90.00
_cell.angle_beta   90.00
_cell.angle_gamma   90.00
#
_symmetry.space_group_name_H-M   'P 1'
#
loop_
_entity.id
_entity.type
_entity.pdbx_description
1 polymer ?
#
loop_
_entity_poly.entity_id
_entity_poly.type
_entity_poly.pdbx_seq_one_letter_code
_entity_poly.pdbx_strand_id
1 'polypeptide(L)'
;MTAKRDAIVAALSVAEDIDGGRIATADLDRVAAEKCRALFGVVRGPDDPLWSLHVEVARQVLALDGLPPDEMSEWLAVARRRADQTPASSTP
;
A
#
# COMPACT_ATOMS: atom_id res chain seq x y z
N MET A 1 16.36 19.17 -13.34
CA MET A 1 15.96 18.96 -14.75
C MET A 1 15.65 17.49 -15.09
N THR A 2 15.93 16.55 -14.19
CA THR A 2 15.79 15.10 -14.37
C THR A 2 14.35 14.60 -14.28
N ALA A 3 13.59 14.99 -13.24
CA ALA A 3 12.24 14.45 -13.01
C ALA A 3 11.25 14.61 -14.19
N LYS A 4 11.29 15.73 -14.93
CA LYS A 4 10.46 15.91 -16.14
C LYS A 4 10.85 14.95 -17.26
N ARG A 5 12.16 14.72 -17.45
CA ARG A 5 12.67 13.82 -18.48
C ARG A 5 12.37 12.37 -18.11
N ASP A 6 12.52 12.02 -16.83
CA ASP A 6 12.22 10.68 -16.31
C ASP A 6 10.73 10.36 -16.46
N ALA A 7 9.85 11.32 -16.18
CA ALA A 7 8.41 11.18 -16.40
C ALA A 7 8.04 10.97 -17.89
N ILE A 8 8.71 11.68 -18.81
CA ILE A 8 8.50 11.52 -20.25
C ILE A 8 8.97 10.13 -20.72
N VAL A 9 10.14 9.68 -20.26
CA VAL A 9 10.68 8.35 -20.60
C VAL A 9 9.75 7.25 -20.07
N ALA A 10 9.25 7.39 -18.85
CA ALA A 10 8.28 6.45 -18.29
C ALA A 10 6.98 6.40 -19.12
N ALA A 11 6.47 7.55 -19.58
CA ALA A 11 5.27 7.61 -20.42
C ALA A 11 5.51 6.96 -21.81
N LEU A 12 6.67 7.20 -22.43
CA LEU A 12 7.04 6.60 -23.72
C LEU A 12 7.19 5.07 -23.61
N SER A 13 7.77 4.57 -22.52
CA SER A 13 7.88 3.13 -22.28
C SER A 13 6.50 2.45 -22.23
N VAL A 14 5.50 3.10 -21.62
CA VAL A 14 4.13 2.57 -21.62
C VAL A 14 3.51 2.59 -23.02
N ALA A 15 3.76 3.64 -23.80
CA ALA A 15 3.28 3.73 -25.18
C ALA A 15 3.89 2.63 -26.08
N GLU A 16 5.19 2.35 -25.95
CA GLU A 16 5.88 1.27 -26.67
C GLU A 16 5.37 -0.13 -26.28
N ASP A 17 4.99 -0.32 -25.02
CA ASP A 17 4.42 -1.57 -24.53
C ASP A 17 3.00 -1.82 -25.08
N ILE A 18 2.22 -0.74 -25.28
CA ILE A 18 0.89 -0.79 -25.91
C ILE A 18 1.01 -1.05 -27.42
N ASP A 19 1.86 -0.31 -28.12
CA ASP A 19 2.07 -0.46 -29.57
C ASP A 19 2.60 -1.86 -29.91
N GLY A 20 3.49 -2.40 -29.08
CA GLY A 20 4.02 -3.75 -29.20
C GLY A 20 3.04 -4.87 -28.79
N GLY A 21 1.81 -4.55 -28.39
CA GLY A 21 0.78 -5.53 -27.99
C GLY A 21 1.11 -6.29 -26.70
N ARG A 22 2.12 -5.85 -25.93
CA ARG A 22 2.51 -6.43 -24.64
C ARG A 22 1.54 -6.01 -23.52
N ILE A 23 0.91 -4.85 -23.70
CA ILE A 23 -0.20 -4.37 -22.89
C ILE A 23 -1.39 -4.14 -23.82
N ALA A 24 -2.43 -4.98 -23.73
CA ALA A 24 -3.72 -4.58 -24.29
C ALA A 24 -4.24 -3.40 -23.47
N THR A 25 -4.77 -2.36 -24.11
CA THR A 25 -5.28 -1.17 -23.40
C THR A 25 -6.38 -1.52 -22.38
N ALA A 26 -7.16 -2.58 -22.66
CA ALA A 26 -8.16 -3.13 -21.76
C ALA A 26 -7.57 -3.76 -20.47
N ASP A 27 -6.27 -4.09 -20.46
CA ASP A 27 -5.57 -4.70 -19.32
C ASP A 27 -4.82 -3.68 -18.45
N LEU A 28 -4.77 -2.40 -18.84
CA LEU A 28 -3.91 -1.42 -18.17
C LEU A 28 -4.25 -1.25 -16.68
N ASP A 29 -5.54 -1.21 -16.34
CA ASP A 29 -6.00 -1.11 -14.94
C ASP A 29 -5.60 -2.34 -14.11
N ARG A 30 -5.68 -3.53 -14.71
CA ARG A 30 -5.25 -4.78 -14.07
C ARG A 30 -3.74 -4.76 -13.82
N VAL A 31 -2.95 -4.38 -14.81
CA VAL A 31 -1.48 -4.27 -14.69
C VAL A 31 -1.10 -3.24 -13.64
N ALA A 32 -1.77 -2.08 -13.61
CA ALA A 32 -1.55 -1.07 -12.58
C ALA A 32 -1.84 -1.61 -11.18
N ALA A 33 -2.98 -2.29 -10.99
CA ALA A 33 -3.33 -2.92 -9.72
C ALA A 33 -2.32 -3.98 -9.27
N GLU A 34 -1.80 -4.80 -10.19
CA GLU A 34 -0.74 -5.78 -9.92
C GLU A 34 0.56 -5.11 -9.46
N LYS A 35 0.98 -4.03 -10.14
CA LYS A 35 2.17 -3.26 -9.74
C LYS A 35 1.98 -2.59 -8.39
N CYS A 36 0.81 -1.98 -8.14
CA CYS A 36 0.48 -1.44 -6.82
C CYS A 36 0.52 -2.52 -5.75
N ARG A 37 -0.02 -3.72 -6.00
CA ARG A 37 0.07 -4.83 -5.05
C ARG A 37 1.52 -5.27 -4.79
N ALA A 38 2.37 -5.29 -5.81
CA ALA A 38 3.78 -5.66 -5.65
C ALA A 38 4.59 -4.62 -4.85
N LEU A 39 4.30 -3.33 -5.03
CA LEU A 39 5.06 -2.23 -4.41
C LEU A 39 4.48 -1.78 -3.06
N PHE A 40 3.16 -1.83 -2.90
CA PHE A 40 2.40 -1.26 -1.78
C PHE A 40 1.48 -2.31 -1.10
N GLY A 41 1.36 -3.53 -1.64
CA GLY A 41 0.47 -4.54 -1.07
C GLY A 41 1.02 -5.24 0.18
N VAL A 42 2.27 -4.98 0.57
CA VAL A 42 2.93 -5.63 1.72
C VAL A 42 3.43 -4.56 2.69
N VAL A 43 2.88 -4.57 3.90
CA VAL A 43 3.25 -3.63 4.97
C VAL A 43 4.32 -4.28 5.86
N ARG A 44 5.51 -3.69 5.94
CA ARG A 44 6.64 -4.27 6.71
C ARG A 44 6.75 -3.78 8.15
N GLY A 45 5.97 -2.77 8.54
CA GLY A 45 6.00 -2.17 9.88
C GLY A 45 6.46 -0.71 9.87
N PRO A 46 6.69 -0.09 11.05
CA PRO A 46 6.97 1.34 11.14
C PRO A 46 8.20 1.85 10.39
N ASP A 47 9.19 0.99 10.14
CA ASP A 47 10.41 1.33 9.38
C ASP A 47 10.21 1.22 7.86
N ASP A 48 9.02 0.84 7.39
CA ASP A 48 8.69 0.81 5.98
C ASP A 48 8.66 2.24 5.40
N PRO A 49 9.40 2.55 4.33
CA PRO A 49 9.35 3.87 3.69
C PRO A 49 7.94 4.30 3.25
N LEU A 50 7.02 3.36 3.03
CA LEU A 50 5.64 3.62 2.65
C LEU A 50 4.69 3.65 3.87
N TRP A 51 5.19 3.51 5.09
CA TRP A 51 4.39 3.40 6.32
C TRP A 51 3.35 4.50 6.47
N SER A 52 3.74 5.77 6.31
CA SER A 52 2.81 6.90 6.42
C SER A 52 1.65 6.80 5.43
N LEU A 53 1.93 6.40 4.19
CA LEU A 53 0.90 6.21 3.16
C LEU A 53 -0.01 5.02 3.49
N HIS A 54 0.52 3.92 4.01
CA HIS A 54 -0.30 2.79 4.47
C HIS A 54 -1.29 3.22 5.57
N VAL A 55 -0.83 4.02 6.54
CA VAL A 55 -1.68 4.52 7.62
C VAL A 55 -2.78 5.44 7.08
N GLU A 56 -2.45 6.33 6.15
CA GLU A 56 -3.42 7.22 5.50
C GLU A 56 -4.49 6.44 4.72
N VAL A 57 -4.08 5.45 3.92
CA VAL A 57 -5.00 4.59 3.17
C VAL A 57 -5.87 3.77 4.12
N ALA A 58 -5.30 3.18 5.18
CA ALA A 58 -6.06 2.42 6.16
C ALA A 58 -7.14 3.28 6.84
N ARG A 59 -6.82 4.53 7.21
CA ARG A 59 -7.81 5.48 7.77
C ARG A 59 -8.95 5.77 6.79
N GLN A 60 -8.63 5.98 5.51
CA GLN A 60 -9.63 6.22 4.47
C GLN A 60 -10.54 5.00 4.26
N VAL A 61 -9.96 3.80 4.21
CA VAL A 61 -10.72 2.54 4.08
C VAL A 61 -11.68 2.36 5.26
N LEU A 62 -11.22 2.60 6.49
CA LEU A 62 -12.06 2.54 7.68
C LEU A 62 -13.18 3.59 7.66
N ALA A 63 -12.89 4.81 7.20
CA ALA A 63 -13.90 5.88 7.08
C ALA A 63 -14.99 5.60 6.03
N LEU A 64 -14.74 4.65 5.12
CA LEU A 64 -15.67 4.21 4.09
C LEU A 64 -16.27 2.83 4.40
N ASP A 65 -16.24 2.41 5.68
CA ASP A 65 -16.78 1.12 6.15
C ASP A 65 -16.16 -0.09 5.43
N GLY A 66 -14.90 0.02 5.00
CA GLY A 66 -14.21 -1.03 4.24
C GLY A 66 -13.89 -2.31 5.04
N LEU A 67 -14.12 -2.30 6.36
CA LEU A 67 -14.07 -3.47 7.23
C LEU A 67 -15.34 -3.54 8.08
N PRO A 68 -15.96 -4.74 8.25
CA PRO A 68 -17.10 -4.90 9.13
C PRO A 68 -16.78 -4.52 10.59
N PRO A 69 -17.74 -3.95 11.34
CA PRO A 69 -17.51 -3.56 12.75
C PRO A 69 -17.05 -4.69 13.67
N ASP A 70 -17.54 -5.92 13.43
CA ASP A 70 -17.17 -7.09 14.23
C ASP A 70 -15.70 -7.46 14.02
N GLU A 71 -15.24 -7.47 12.77
CA GLU A 71 -13.82 -7.71 12.43
C GLU A 71 -12.92 -6.63 13.04
N MET A 72 -13.33 -5.36 12.99
CA MET A 72 -12.57 -4.27 13.62
C MET A 72 -12.47 -4.45 15.15
N SER A 73 -13.53 -4.96 15.79
CA SER A 73 -13.53 -5.26 17.22
C SER A 73 -12.54 -6.37 17.57
N GLU A 74 -12.42 -7.40 16.73
CA GLU A 74 -11.42 -8.46 16.88
C GLU A 74 -9.99 -7.91 16.77
N TRP A 75 -9.71 -7.09 15.76
CA TRP A 75 -8.39 -6.47 15.60
C TRP A 75 -8.03 -5.53 16.75
N LEU A 76 -9.00 -4.81 17.31
CA LEU A 76 -8.80 -4.01 18.52
C LEU A 76 -8.44 -4.89 19.73
N ALA A 77 -9.10 -6.04 19.89
CA ALA A 77 -8.76 -6.99 20.94
C ALA A 77 -7.33 -7.54 20.78
N VAL A 78 -6.91 -7.87 19.55
CA VAL A 78 -5.53 -8.28 19.23
C VAL A 78 -4.53 -7.16 19.57
N ALA A 79 -4.84 -5.91 19.24
CA ALA A 79 -3.98 -4.77 19.54
C ALA A 79 -3.80 -4.55 21.05
N ARG A 80 -4.89 -4.57 21.83
CA ARG A 80 -4.86 -4.47 23.30
C ARG A 80 -4.03 -5.59 23.91
N ARG A 81 -4.30 -6.84 23.48
CA ARG A 81 -3.56 -8.01 23.96
C ARG A 81 -2.05 -7.94 23.67
N ARG A 82 -1.63 -7.31 22.57
CA ARG A 82 -0.20 -7.09 22.27
C ARG A 82 0.42 -6.02 23.17
N ALA A 83 -0.31 -4.94 23.44
CA ALA A 83 0.13 -3.89 24.36
C ALA A 83 0.35 -4.44 25.77
N ASP A 84 -0.58 -5.27 26.27
CA ASP A 84 -0.50 -5.89 27.60
C ASP A 84 0.66 -6.90 27.73
N GLN A 85 1.15 -7.46 26.61
CA GLN A 85 2.26 -8.41 26.56
C GLN A 85 3.63 -7.75 26.39
N THR A 86 3.69 -6.44 26.18
CA THR A 86 4.96 -5.71 26.20
C THR A 86 5.25 -5.32 27.65
N PRO A 87 6.10 -6.05 28.40
CA PRO A 87 6.42 -5.65 29.75
C PRO A 87 7.12 -4.30 29.68
N ALA A 88 6.72 -3.37 30.56
CA ALA A 88 7.47 -2.15 30.81
C ALA A 88 8.94 -2.55 30.99
N SER A 89 9.81 -2.14 30.07
CA SER A 89 11.24 -2.41 30.21
C SER A 89 11.70 -1.78 31.52
N SER A 90 11.97 -2.63 32.50
CA SER A 90 12.64 -2.27 33.73
C SER A 90 13.98 -1.61 33.36
N THR A 91 14.09 -0.31 33.60
CA THR A 91 15.37 0.40 33.65
C THR A 91 15.90 0.35 35.08
N PRO A 92 17.09 -0.22 35.35
CA PRO A 92 17.95 0.28 36.41
C PRO A 92 18.73 1.52 35.95
#